data_AF-B7P8G7-F1
#
_entry.id   AF-B7P8G7-F1
#
_cell.length_a   1.000
_cell.length_b   1.000
_cell.length_c   1.000
_cell.angle_alpha   90.00
_cell.angle_beta   90.00
_cell.angle_gamma   90.00
#
_symmetry.space_group_name_H-M   'P 1'
#
loop_
_entity.id
_entity.type
_entity.pdbx_description
1 polymer ?
#
loop_
_entity_poly.entity_id
_entity_poly.type
_entity_poly.pdbx_seq_one_letter_code
_entity_poly.pdbx_strand_id
1 'polypeptide(L)'
;YASWASDAAYLSMVAALEMFFFRFPNHKFATVRVGTIASRYKDCSAFMALGQTLVTIGISIKKLHRWMLVRAMAKEAVEMMRETEELENEYSYSTYLSDLRLVTKSPYSAVSNPLLHLWLHSLGSLLLSERSLNARHLNNNSFDPILASTALLVFVRYRLTDFVMSFVDTQEQATWEGKLLGKPDPSVSVAGMPTSMVAADWSAWIAEQGFVLPHSMYHFSYNAMPGVVGLQDGSVGKKV
;
A
#
# COMPACT_ATOMS: atom_id res chain seq x y z
N TYR A 1 -6.75 -12.39 31.99
CA TYR A 1 -5.78 -12.49 30.88
C TYR A 1 -5.45 -11.15 30.23
N ALA A 2 -6.36 -10.15 30.21
CA ALA A 2 -6.09 -8.86 29.56
C ALA A 2 -4.80 -8.16 30.04
N SER A 3 -4.43 -8.28 31.31
CA SER A 3 -3.19 -7.73 31.88
C SER A 3 -1.90 -8.37 31.32
N TRP A 4 -1.97 -9.57 30.75
CA TRP A 4 -0.80 -10.23 30.16
C TRP A 4 -0.33 -9.53 28.89
N ALA A 5 -1.24 -8.86 28.17
CA ALA A 5 -0.90 -8.11 26.96
C ALA A 5 0.02 -6.90 27.22
N SER A 6 0.22 -6.50 28.48
CA SER A 6 1.16 -5.46 28.91
C SER A 6 2.42 -6.00 29.59
N ASP A 7 2.47 -7.30 29.92
CA ASP A 7 3.60 -7.90 30.61
C ASP A 7 4.76 -8.16 29.64
N ALA A 8 5.95 -7.64 29.98
CA ALA A 8 7.12 -7.71 29.13
C ALA A 8 7.59 -9.15 28.91
N ALA A 9 7.69 -9.93 29.99
CA ALA A 9 8.25 -11.26 29.96
C ALA A 9 7.32 -12.20 29.16
N TYR A 10 6.01 -12.08 29.37
CA TYR A 10 5.00 -12.80 28.61
C TYR A 10 5.11 -12.51 27.10
N LEU A 11 5.17 -11.23 26.69
CA LEU A 11 5.28 -10.87 25.29
C LEU A 11 6.59 -11.36 24.66
N SER A 12 7.72 -11.25 25.37
CA SER A 12 9.00 -11.79 24.89
C SER A 12 8.96 -13.31 24.71
N MET A 13 8.29 -14.04 25.60
CA MET A 13 8.09 -15.49 25.46
C MET A 13 7.24 -15.82 24.24
N VAL A 14 6.14 -15.10 24.04
CA VAL A 14 5.26 -15.26 22.87
C VAL A 14 6.04 -15.01 21.57
N ALA A 15 6.81 -13.92 21.50
CA ALA A 15 7.64 -13.60 20.34
C ALA A 15 8.71 -14.67 20.08
N ALA A 16 9.37 -15.17 21.12
CA ALA A 16 10.39 -16.22 20.99
C ALA A 16 9.80 -17.55 20.47
N LEU A 17 8.61 -17.94 20.95
CA LEU A 17 7.91 -19.12 20.45
C LEU A 17 7.50 -18.94 18.99
N GLU A 18 6.94 -17.79 18.64
CA GLU A 18 6.54 -17.49 17.26
C GLU A 18 7.74 -17.52 16.31
N MET A 19 8.85 -16.88 16.70
CA MET A 19 10.08 -16.86 15.92
C MET A 19 10.65 -18.26 15.71
N PHE A 20 10.71 -19.07 16.77
CA PHE A 20 11.20 -20.45 16.69
C PHE A 20 10.33 -21.31 15.77
N PHE A 21 9.01 -21.33 15.97
CA PHE A 21 8.12 -22.15 15.15
C PHE A 21 7.91 -21.60 13.75
N PHE A 22 8.16 -20.30 13.51
CA PHE A 22 8.22 -19.77 12.15
C PHE A 22 9.43 -20.32 11.39
N ARG A 23 10.59 -20.44 12.05
CA ARG A 23 11.79 -21.05 11.47
C ARG A 23 11.64 -22.57 11.29
N PHE A 24 10.93 -23.24 12.19
CA PHE A 24 10.72 -24.69 12.19
C PHE A 24 9.23 -25.06 12.05
N PRO A 25 8.60 -24.81 10.88
CA PRO A 25 7.16 -24.98 10.70
C PRO A 25 6.70 -26.44 10.80
N ASN A 26 7.59 -27.40 10.54
CA ASN A 26 7.30 -28.83 10.60
C ASN A 26 7.48 -29.44 12.01
N HIS A 27 7.77 -28.62 13.03
CA HIS A 27 7.92 -29.11 14.40
C HIS A 27 6.58 -29.61 14.95
N LYS A 28 6.60 -30.69 15.74
CA LYS A 28 5.39 -31.32 16.33
C LYS A 28 4.47 -30.37 17.13
N PHE A 29 5.01 -29.25 17.59
CA PHE A 29 4.30 -28.24 18.39
C PHE A 29 4.10 -26.90 17.66
N ALA A 30 4.37 -26.84 16.35
CA ALA A 30 4.21 -25.61 15.58
C ALA A 30 2.76 -25.09 15.54
N THR A 31 1.78 -25.91 15.90
CA THR A 31 0.37 -25.50 16.03
C THR A 31 0.13 -24.42 17.09
N VAL A 32 1.04 -24.25 18.06
CA VAL A 32 0.95 -23.16 19.05
C VAL A 32 0.95 -21.77 18.40
N ARG A 33 1.47 -21.66 17.16
CA ARG A 33 1.48 -20.43 16.37
C ARG A 33 0.10 -19.81 16.18
N VAL A 34 -0.98 -20.57 16.25
CA VAL A 34 -2.34 -20.03 16.20
C VAL A 34 -2.56 -18.95 17.27
N GLY A 35 -1.91 -19.07 18.43
CA GLY A 35 -1.98 -18.07 19.51
C GLY A 35 -0.87 -17.01 19.48
N THR A 36 0.25 -17.27 18.78
CA THR A 36 1.44 -16.40 18.82
C THR A 36 1.70 -15.63 17.52
N ILE A 37 1.00 -15.96 16.43
CA ILE A 37 1.19 -15.32 15.11
C ILE A 37 0.96 -13.81 15.10
N ALA A 38 0.08 -13.31 15.98
CA ALA A 38 -0.20 -11.89 16.11
C ALA A 38 0.96 -11.08 16.72
N SER A 39 1.96 -11.75 17.31
CA SER A 39 3.19 -11.10 17.81
C SER A 39 4.09 -10.64 16.67
N ARG A 40 4.05 -11.34 15.53
CA ARG A 40 4.85 -10.99 14.36
C ARG A 40 4.28 -9.79 13.64
N TYR A 41 5.17 -8.86 13.28
CA TYR A 41 4.86 -7.55 12.70
C TYR A 41 3.89 -6.73 13.55
N LYS A 42 3.81 -7.02 14.85
CA LYS A 42 3.05 -6.19 15.79
C LYS A 42 3.62 -4.78 15.79
N ASP A 43 2.72 -3.80 15.80
CA ASP A 43 3.02 -2.38 15.65
C ASP A 43 3.79 -2.01 14.37
N CYS A 44 3.71 -2.84 13.31
CA CYS A 44 4.28 -2.55 11.98
C CYS A 44 3.20 -2.29 10.92
N SER A 45 2.08 -1.67 11.32
CA SER A 45 0.88 -1.51 10.49
C SER A 45 1.09 -0.69 9.21
N ALA A 46 1.94 0.34 9.22
CA ALA A 46 2.23 1.12 8.01
C ALA A 46 3.08 0.32 7.02
N PHE A 47 4.07 -0.42 7.50
CA PHE A 47 4.87 -1.34 6.68
C PHE A 47 4.02 -2.45 6.06
N MET A 48 3.13 -3.06 6.84
CA MET A 48 2.19 -4.07 6.33
C MET A 48 1.21 -3.50 5.30
N ALA A 49 0.74 -2.26 5.49
CA ALA A 49 -0.11 -1.56 4.52
C ALA A 49 0.64 -1.29 3.20
N LEU A 50 1.93 -0.96 3.28
CA LEU A 50 2.78 -0.76 2.10
C LEU A 50 2.89 -2.06 1.29
N GLY A 51 3.23 -3.18 1.95
CA GLY A 51 3.29 -4.50 1.30
C GLY A 51 1.97 -4.89 0.64
N GLN A 52 0.84 -4.71 1.34
CA GLN A 52 -0.49 -4.97 0.78
C GLN A 52 -0.78 -4.10 -0.45
N THR A 53 -0.41 -2.82 -0.39
CA THR A 53 -0.64 -1.87 -1.49
C THR A 53 0.14 -2.25 -2.73
N LEU A 54 1.40 -2.68 -2.58
CA LEU A 54 2.23 -3.14 -3.69
C LEU A 54 1.61 -4.34 -4.41
N VAL A 55 1.09 -5.31 -3.65
CA VAL A 55 0.39 -6.49 -4.20
C VAL A 55 -0.91 -6.06 -4.90
N THR A 56 -1.67 -5.15 -4.28
CA THR A 56 -2.99 -4.72 -4.80
C THR A 56 -2.87 -3.94 -6.11
N ILE A 57 -1.85 -3.08 -6.26
CA ILE A 57 -1.66 -2.26 -7.46
C ILE A 57 -0.86 -2.98 -8.54
N GLY A 58 -0.01 -3.92 -8.14
CA GLY A 58 0.89 -4.64 -9.04
C GLY A 58 2.04 -3.79 -9.57
N ILE A 59 2.54 -2.82 -8.79
CA ILE A 59 3.72 -2.02 -9.14
C ILE A 59 4.85 -2.22 -8.14
N SER A 60 6.09 -2.05 -8.59
CA SER A 60 7.25 -2.13 -7.70
C SER A 60 7.31 -0.94 -6.74
N ILE A 61 7.96 -1.16 -5.59
CA ILE A 61 8.14 -0.11 -4.58
C ILE A 61 8.83 1.14 -5.12
N LYS A 62 9.83 0.96 -6.01
CA LYS A 62 10.52 2.06 -6.69
C LYS A 62 9.57 2.90 -7.54
N LYS A 63 8.59 2.27 -8.22
CA LYS A 63 7.57 2.98 -8.99
C LYS A 63 6.58 3.67 -8.05
N LEU A 64 6.11 2.98 -6.99
CA LEU A 64 5.16 3.54 -6.02
C LEU A 64 5.72 4.79 -5.32
N HIS A 65 7.00 4.79 -4.92
CA HIS A 65 7.65 5.96 -4.31
C HIS A 65 7.64 7.21 -5.22
N ARG A 66 7.65 7.05 -6.55
CA ARG A 66 7.57 8.18 -7.47
C ARG A 66 6.20 8.86 -7.47
N TRP A 67 5.17 8.16 -7.01
CA TRP A 67 3.81 8.68 -6.85
C TRP A 67 3.57 9.35 -5.49
N MET A 68 4.59 9.44 -4.64
CA MET A 68 4.50 10.15 -3.36
C MET A 68 4.63 11.66 -3.57
N LEU A 69 3.55 12.29 -4.04
CA LEU A 69 3.54 13.71 -4.44
C LEU A 69 3.46 14.69 -3.26
N VAL A 70 3.18 14.20 -2.05
CA VAL A 70 3.12 15.01 -0.83
C VAL A 70 4.43 14.87 -0.04
N ARG A 71 5.18 15.98 0.09
CA ARG A 71 6.52 15.99 0.72
C ARG A 71 6.54 15.42 2.14
N ALA A 72 5.54 15.75 2.97
CA ALA A 72 5.48 15.28 4.35
C ALA A 72 5.32 13.76 4.44
N MET A 73 4.46 13.19 3.59
CA MET A 73 4.30 11.74 3.44
C MET A 73 5.58 11.07 2.90
N ALA A 74 6.24 11.68 1.92
CA ALA A 74 7.50 11.14 1.39
C ALA A 74 8.60 11.10 2.46
N LYS A 75 8.62 12.08 3.38
CA LYS A 75 9.54 12.07 4.53
C LYS A 75 9.30 10.89 5.47
N GLU A 76 8.03 10.57 5.77
CA GLU A 76 7.67 9.38 6.56
C GLU A 76 8.12 8.09 5.84
N ALA A 77 7.91 7.99 4.53
CA ALA A 77 8.37 6.84 3.75
C ALA A 77 9.90 6.68 3.77
N VAL A 78 10.66 7.77 3.68
CA VAL A 78 12.13 7.71 3.79
C VAL A 78 12.58 7.24 5.17
N GLU A 79 11.97 7.76 6.25
CA GLU A 79 12.30 7.35 7.62
C GLU A 79 12.00 5.87 7.85
N MET A 80 10.85 5.40 7.34
CA MET A 80 10.44 4.00 7.46
C MET A 80 11.34 3.05 6.64
N MET A 81 11.97 3.50 5.55
CA MET A 81 12.78 2.66 4.66
C MET A 81 14.28 2.74 4.95
N ARG A 82 14.67 3.14 6.16
CA ARG A 82 16.08 3.24 6.57
C ARG A 82 16.75 1.86 6.53
N GLU A 83 17.93 1.78 5.90
CA GLU A 83 18.61 0.52 5.53
C GLU A 83 19.05 -0.38 6.70
N THR A 84 18.96 0.07 7.95
CA THR A 84 19.67 -0.56 9.09
C THR A 84 18.91 -1.68 9.82
N GLU A 85 17.71 -2.06 9.37
CA GLU A 85 16.73 -2.70 10.26
C GLU A 85 16.31 -4.13 9.87
N GLU A 86 17.05 -4.80 8.98
CA GLU A 86 16.84 -6.21 8.59
C GLU A 86 15.38 -6.59 8.23
N LEU A 87 14.54 -5.63 7.82
CA LEU A 87 13.13 -5.87 7.52
C LEU A 87 12.91 -6.82 6.34
N GLU A 88 13.89 -6.92 5.45
CA GLU A 88 13.88 -7.83 4.31
C GLU A 88 14.15 -9.29 4.74
N ASN A 89 14.74 -9.50 5.93
CA ASN A 89 15.01 -10.82 6.45
C ASN A 89 13.81 -11.33 7.27
N GLU A 90 13.06 -12.25 6.69
CA GLU A 90 11.88 -12.83 7.33
C GLU A 90 12.18 -13.57 8.66
N TYR A 91 13.43 -14.00 8.89
CA TYR A 91 13.86 -14.68 10.13
C TYR A 91 14.53 -13.73 11.12
N SER A 92 14.52 -12.41 10.87
CA SER A 92 15.10 -11.43 11.77
C SER A 92 14.22 -11.15 12.99
N TYR A 93 14.88 -10.72 14.06
CA TYR A 93 14.27 -10.12 15.24
C TYR A 93 13.48 -8.84 14.92
N SER A 94 13.77 -8.17 13.80
CA SER A 94 13.06 -6.97 13.33
C SER A 94 11.55 -7.20 13.24
N THR A 95 11.11 -8.40 12.86
CA THR A 95 9.68 -8.75 12.78
C THR A 95 8.98 -8.84 14.14
N TYR A 96 9.72 -8.77 15.26
CA TYR A 96 9.20 -8.85 16.64
C TYR A 96 9.63 -7.66 17.52
N LEU A 97 10.04 -6.54 16.90
CA LEU A 97 10.58 -5.36 17.58
C LEU A 97 9.76 -4.85 18.78
N SER A 98 8.43 -4.96 18.72
CA SER A 98 7.53 -4.50 19.78
C SER A 98 7.54 -5.46 20.97
N ASP A 99 7.26 -6.74 20.72
CA ASP A 99 7.09 -7.72 21.80
C ASP A 99 8.42 -8.11 22.46
N LEU A 100 9.53 -8.05 21.71
CA LEU A 100 10.88 -8.17 22.27
C LEU A 100 11.43 -6.87 22.88
N ARG A 101 10.67 -5.77 22.79
CA ARG A 101 11.07 -4.43 23.28
C ARG A 101 12.42 -3.95 22.75
N LEU A 102 12.72 -4.26 21.48
CA LEU A 102 13.92 -3.74 20.81
C LEU A 102 13.82 -2.24 20.59
N VAL A 103 12.60 -1.71 20.50
CA VAL A 103 12.30 -0.29 20.39
C VAL A 103 11.20 0.11 21.37
N THR A 104 11.24 1.36 21.84
CA THR A 104 10.18 1.94 22.68
C THR A 104 8.96 2.37 21.86
N LYS A 105 9.19 2.75 20.60
CA LYS A 105 8.16 3.15 19.64
C LYS A 105 8.52 2.59 18.28
N SER A 106 7.62 1.83 17.68
CA SER A 106 7.84 1.26 16.35
C SER A 106 7.91 2.35 15.27
N PRO A 107 8.99 2.43 14.49
CA PRO A 107 9.09 3.33 13.34
C PRO A 107 8.21 2.87 12.16
N TYR A 108 7.62 1.67 12.23
CA TYR A 108 6.78 1.08 11.18
C TYR A 108 5.28 1.14 11.49
N SER A 109 4.92 1.74 12.62
CA SER A 109 3.53 1.86 13.05
C SER A 109 2.80 2.95 12.27
N ALA A 110 1.47 2.81 12.18
CA ALA A 110 0.60 3.85 11.65
C ALA A 110 0.64 5.15 12.47
N VAL A 111 0.92 5.08 13.77
CA VAL A 111 1.07 6.26 14.65
C VAL A 111 2.38 7.01 14.36
N SER A 112 3.45 6.31 13.99
CA SER A 112 4.71 6.93 13.57
C SER A 112 4.66 7.48 12.14
N ASN A 113 3.81 6.90 11.28
CA ASN A 113 3.68 7.27 9.87
C ASN A 113 2.21 7.55 9.48
N PRO A 114 1.55 8.54 10.11
CA PRO A 114 0.13 8.78 9.92
C PRO A 114 -0.23 9.20 8.49
N LEU A 115 0.61 9.97 7.81
CA LEU A 115 0.34 10.47 6.45
C LEU A 115 0.53 9.36 5.42
N LEU A 116 1.57 8.56 5.57
CA LEU A 116 1.81 7.40 4.72
C LEU A 116 0.72 6.34 4.92
N HIS A 117 0.34 6.06 6.16
CA HIS A 117 -0.77 5.16 6.46
C HIS A 117 -2.08 5.62 5.82
N LEU A 118 -2.40 6.92 5.95
CA LEU A 118 -3.58 7.51 5.32
C LEU A 118 -3.52 7.34 3.80
N TRP A 119 -2.41 7.67 3.14
CA TRP A 119 -2.30 7.54 1.69
C TRP A 119 -2.43 6.10 1.19
N LEU A 120 -1.77 5.14 1.84
CA LEU A 120 -1.84 3.72 1.49
C LEU A 120 -3.26 3.17 1.62
N HIS A 121 -3.98 3.54 2.69
CA HIS A 121 -5.35 3.09 2.89
C HIS A 121 -6.38 3.89 2.08
N SER A 122 -6.15 5.15 1.75
CA SER A 122 -6.98 5.87 0.77
C SER A 122 -6.87 5.20 -0.60
N LEU A 123 -5.66 4.81 -0.99
CA LEU A 123 -5.39 4.09 -2.23
C LEU A 123 -6.07 2.73 -2.24
N GLY A 124 -5.91 1.95 -1.17
CA GLY A 124 -6.61 0.69 -1.02
C GLY A 124 -8.14 0.84 -0.98
N SER A 125 -8.67 1.91 -0.38
CA SER A 125 -10.11 2.17 -0.29
C SER A 125 -10.72 2.46 -1.65
N LEU A 126 -10.07 3.29 -2.47
CA LEU A 126 -10.50 3.56 -3.85
C LEU A 126 -10.35 2.33 -4.77
N LEU A 127 -9.52 1.36 -4.38
CA LEU A 127 -9.40 0.04 -5.01
C LEU A 127 -10.31 -1.03 -4.36
N LEU A 128 -11.25 -0.61 -3.51
CA LEU A 128 -12.25 -1.46 -2.83
C LEU A 128 -11.64 -2.58 -1.96
N SER A 129 -10.45 -2.35 -1.40
CA SER A 129 -9.85 -3.26 -0.42
C SER A 129 -10.60 -3.14 0.92
N GLU A 130 -11.32 -4.19 1.32
CA GLU A 130 -12.06 -4.24 2.59
C GLU A 130 -11.19 -3.89 3.81
N ARG A 131 -9.93 -4.36 3.80
CA ARG A 131 -8.94 -4.04 4.86
C ARG A 131 -8.68 -2.55 4.96
N SER A 132 -8.60 -1.85 3.83
CA SER A 132 -8.31 -0.41 3.79
C SER A 132 -9.54 0.44 4.06
N LEU A 133 -10.71 0.00 3.58
CA LEU A 133 -12.00 0.63 3.86
C LEU A 133 -12.27 0.75 5.37
N ASN A 134 -11.87 -0.26 6.13
CA ASN A 134 -12.01 -0.30 7.59
C ASN A 134 -10.73 0.06 8.37
N ALA A 135 -9.68 0.51 7.70
CA ALA A 135 -8.47 0.98 8.38
C ALA A 135 -8.79 2.24 9.18
N ARG A 136 -8.19 2.38 10.37
CA ARG A 136 -8.46 3.52 11.25
C ARG A 136 -7.88 4.81 10.66
N HIS A 137 -8.71 5.85 10.60
CA HIS A 137 -8.26 7.20 10.30
C HIS A 137 -7.56 7.81 11.53
N LEU A 138 -6.30 8.22 11.36
CA LEU A 138 -5.48 8.70 12.48
C LEU A 138 -5.31 10.21 12.52
N ASN A 139 -5.32 10.88 11.37
CA ASN A 139 -4.97 12.29 11.27
C ASN A 139 -5.68 12.96 10.08
N ASN A 140 -6.16 14.20 10.29
CA ASN A 140 -6.73 15.04 9.22
C ASN A 140 -5.70 15.94 8.54
N ASN A 141 -4.46 16.00 9.04
CA ASN A 141 -3.41 16.84 8.44
C ASN A 141 -3.15 16.41 7.00
N SER A 142 -3.11 17.39 6.09
CA SER A 142 -2.83 17.16 4.67
C SER A 142 -3.76 16.14 4.01
N PHE A 143 -4.99 15.95 4.52
CA PHE A 143 -5.94 15.00 3.97
C PHE A 143 -6.26 15.28 2.50
N ASP A 144 -6.64 16.53 2.16
CA ASP A 144 -7.00 16.90 0.79
C ASP A 144 -5.88 16.68 -0.24
N PRO A 145 -4.63 17.14 -0.03
CA PRO A 145 -3.55 16.87 -0.99
C PRO A 145 -3.17 15.39 -1.06
N ILE A 146 -3.29 14.63 0.04
CA ILE A 146 -3.11 13.17 0.02
C ILE A 146 -4.17 12.54 -0.86
N LEU A 147 -5.45 12.87 -0.65
CA LEU A 147 -6.57 12.33 -1.40
C LEU A 147 -6.49 12.69 -2.89
N ALA A 148 -6.12 13.93 -3.22
CA ALA A 148 -5.87 14.36 -4.60
C ALA A 148 -4.75 13.54 -5.27
N SER A 149 -3.64 13.32 -4.56
CA SER A 149 -2.53 12.49 -5.08
C SER A 149 -2.95 11.03 -5.27
N THR A 150 -3.79 10.50 -4.38
CA THR A 150 -4.35 9.15 -4.49
C THR A 150 -5.29 9.04 -5.68
N ALA A 151 -6.23 9.97 -5.84
CA ALA A 151 -7.18 10.00 -6.95
C ALA A 151 -6.45 10.05 -8.30
N LEU A 152 -5.39 10.86 -8.41
CA LEU A 152 -4.53 10.89 -9.59
C LEU A 152 -3.93 9.51 -9.89
N LEU A 153 -3.26 8.87 -8.93
CA LEU A 153 -2.66 7.55 -9.13
C LEU A 153 -3.69 6.49 -9.54
N VAL A 154 -4.85 6.48 -8.87
CA VAL A 154 -5.96 5.58 -9.20
C VAL A 154 -6.43 5.81 -10.63
N PHE A 155 -6.71 7.06 -11.01
CA PHE A 155 -7.12 7.41 -12.36
C PHE A 155 -6.12 6.92 -13.41
N VAL A 156 -4.83 7.20 -13.22
CA VAL A 156 -3.77 6.78 -14.14
C VAL A 156 -3.71 5.26 -14.26
N ARG A 157 -3.82 4.55 -13.13
CA ARG A 157 -3.69 3.09 -13.09
C ARG A 157 -4.82 2.38 -13.84
N TYR A 158 -6.05 2.88 -13.70
CA TYR A 158 -7.21 2.30 -14.39
C TYR A 158 -7.25 2.68 -15.87
N ARG A 159 -6.88 3.92 -16.21
CA ARG A 159 -6.89 4.39 -17.61
C ARG A 159 -5.89 3.63 -18.47
N LEU A 160 -4.69 3.39 -17.94
CA LEU A 160 -3.58 2.83 -18.71
C LEU A 160 -3.42 1.32 -18.49
N THR A 161 -4.52 0.58 -18.38
CA THR A 161 -4.43 -0.87 -18.12
C THR A 161 -3.72 -1.59 -19.27
N ASP A 162 -2.57 -2.21 -18.97
CA ASP A 162 -1.78 -3.01 -19.90
C ASP A 162 -2.44 -4.38 -20.11
N PHE A 163 -3.49 -4.43 -20.93
CA PHE A 163 -4.01 -5.72 -21.41
C PHE A 163 -3.00 -6.33 -22.38
N VAL A 164 -2.49 -7.50 -22.04
CA VAL A 164 -1.54 -8.25 -22.87
C VAL A 164 -2.14 -9.60 -23.23
N MET A 165 -2.25 -9.86 -24.53
CA MET A 165 -2.55 -11.20 -25.05
C MET A 165 -1.40 -12.13 -24.68
N SER A 166 -1.65 -13.03 -23.72
CA SER A 166 -0.60 -13.87 -23.11
C SER A 166 -0.56 -15.31 -23.64
N PHE A 167 -1.58 -15.73 -24.38
CA PHE A 167 -1.73 -17.09 -24.90
C PHE A 167 -2.06 -17.05 -26.40
N VAL A 168 -1.42 -17.93 -27.15
CA VAL A 168 -1.57 -18.13 -28.59
C VAL A 168 -1.20 -19.57 -28.91
N ASP A 169 -1.87 -20.19 -29.88
CA ASP A 169 -1.66 -21.61 -30.21
C ASP A 169 -0.34 -21.86 -30.92
N THR A 170 0.17 -20.85 -31.65
CA THR A 170 1.42 -20.95 -32.42
C THR A 170 2.26 -19.67 -32.31
N GLN A 171 3.58 -19.82 -32.46
CA GLN A 171 4.52 -18.69 -32.46
C GLN A 171 4.30 -17.73 -33.64
N GLU A 172 3.81 -18.24 -34.78
CA GLU A 172 3.46 -17.44 -35.96
C GLU A 172 2.27 -16.52 -35.67
N GLN A 173 1.24 -17.05 -35.02
CA GLN A 173 0.09 -16.28 -34.56
C GLN A 173 0.51 -15.23 -33.52
N ALA A 174 1.38 -15.59 -32.57
CA ALA A 174 1.97 -14.65 -31.62
C ALA A 174 2.61 -13.43 -32.30
N THR A 175 3.38 -13.70 -33.36
CA THR A 175 4.14 -12.69 -34.09
C THR A 175 3.23 -11.80 -34.93
N TRP A 176 2.14 -12.35 -35.47
CA TRP A 176 1.14 -11.60 -36.22
C TRP A 176 0.26 -10.74 -35.31
N GLU A 177 -0.28 -11.31 -34.24
CA GLU A 177 -1.12 -10.59 -33.28
C GLU A 177 -0.35 -9.50 -32.52
N GLY A 178 0.92 -9.74 -32.17
CA GLY A 178 1.78 -8.73 -31.56
C GLY A 178 2.05 -7.51 -32.45
N LYS A 179 1.94 -7.64 -33.78
CA LYS A 179 2.04 -6.51 -34.72
C LYS A 179 0.74 -5.70 -34.82
N LEU A 180 -0.41 -6.32 -34.53
CA LEU A 180 -1.72 -5.65 -34.53
C LEU A 180 -1.92 -4.77 -33.30
N LEU A 181 -1.35 -5.16 -32.15
CA LEU A 181 -1.34 -4.37 -30.92
C LEU A 181 -0.38 -3.16 -30.98
N GLY A 182 -0.29 -2.52 -32.15
CA GLY A 182 0.58 -1.37 -32.41
C GLY A 182 0.49 -0.27 -31.34
N LYS A 183 1.50 0.59 -31.29
CA LYS A 183 1.61 1.66 -30.29
C LYS A 183 0.30 2.45 -30.19
N PRO A 184 -0.18 2.75 -28.98
CA PRO A 184 -1.46 3.45 -28.78
C PRO A 184 -1.50 4.73 -29.62
N ASP A 185 -2.58 4.89 -30.38
CA ASP A 185 -2.75 6.06 -31.25
C ASP A 185 -2.84 7.33 -30.40
N PRO A 186 -1.88 8.28 -30.55
CA PRO A 186 -1.88 9.52 -29.79
C PRO A 186 -3.10 10.41 -30.08
N SER A 187 -3.86 10.16 -31.15
CA SER A 187 -5.09 10.90 -31.48
C SER A 187 -6.28 10.61 -30.55
N VAL A 188 -6.23 9.49 -29.80
CA VAL A 188 -7.30 9.07 -28.86
C VAL A 188 -7.09 9.65 -27.44
N SER A 189 -6.00 10.39 -27.22
CA SER A 189 -5.71 11.04 -25.94
C SER A 189 -6.70 12.17 -25.67
N VAL A 190 -7.47 12.06 -24.58
CA VAL A 190 -8.19 13.19 -23.97
C VAL A 190 -7.23 14.38 -23.84
N ALA A 191 -7.58 15.51 -24.47
CA ALA A 191 -6.74 16.67 -24.76
C ALA A 191 -5.60 16.92 -23.74
N GLY A 192 -4.36 16.73 -24.18
CA GLY A 192 -3.14 17.12 -23.47
C GLY A 192 -2.73 16.24 -22.29
N MET A 193 -3.45 15.15 -21.96
CA MET A 193 -3.07 14.27 -20.86
C MET A 193 -1.92 13.33 -21.25
N PRO A 194 -1.01 12.99 -20.32
CA PRO A 194 0.03 11.99 -20.57
C PRO A 194 -0.54 10.61 -20.92
N THR A 195 0.17 9.88 -21.79
CA THR A 195 -0.15 8.51 -22.19
C THR A 195 0.69 7.45 -21.46
N SER A 196 1.73 7.87 -20.75
CA SER A 196 2.63 6.98 -20.01
C SER A 196 2.16 6.81 -18.56
N MET A 197 2.58 5.73 -17.88
CA MET A 197 2.43 5.59 -16.41
C MET A 197 3.57 6.26 -15.62
N VAL A 198 4.37 7.13 -16.23
CA VAL A 198 5.52 7.74 -15.57
C VAL A 198 5.03 8.88 -14.68
N ALA A 199 5.28 8.76 -13.37
CA ALA A 199 4.85 9.76 -12.40
C ALA A 199 5.37 11.18 -12.71
N ALA A 200 6.57 11.29 -13.30
CA ALA A 200 7.15 12.56 -13.71
C ALA A 200 6.25 13.29 -14.74
N ASP A 201 5.78 12.59 -15.77
CA ASP A 201 4.92 13.16 -16.83
C ASP A 201 3.61 13.69 -16.24
N TRP A 202 2.98 12.91 -15.36
CA TRP A 202 1.75 13.33 -14.67
C TRP A 202 1.99 14.47 -13.67
N SER A 203 3.14 14.49 -13.01
CA SER A 203 3.50 15.58 -12.10
C SER A 203 3.77 16.90 -12.84
N ALA A 204 4.36 16.84 -14.03
CA ALA A 204 4.55 18.01 -14.88
C ALA A 204 3.21 18.51 -15.42
N TRP A 205 2.37 17.61 -15.92
CA TRP A 205 1.05 17.93 -16.42
C TRP A 205 0.14 18.56 -15.36
N ILE A 206 0.13 18.04 -14.12
CA ILE A 206 -0.68 18.64 -13.06
C ILE A 206 -0.11 19.98 -12.59
N ALA A 207 1.20 20.19 -12.68
CA ALA A 207 1.83 21.47 -12.38
C ALA A 207 1.40 22.55 -13.40
N GLU A 208 1.27 22.21 -14.69
CA GLU A 208 0.71 23.11 -15.72
C GLU A 208 -0.75 23.49 -15.41
N GLN A 209 -1.49 22.62 -14.72
CA GLN A 209 -2.87 22.87 -14.27
C GLN A 209 -2.94 23.56 -12.88
N GLY A 210 -1.81 24.06 -12.36
CA GLY A 210 -1.75 24.74 -11.05
C GLY A 210 -1.97 23.81 -9.85
N PHE A 211 -1.66 22.51 -9.98
CA PHE A 211 -1.90 21.47 -8.98
C PHE A 211 -3.38 21.24 -8.64
N VAL A 212 -4.30 21.66 -9.53
CA VAL A 212 -5.73 21.38 -9.41
C VAL A 212 -6.06 20.15 -10.24
N LEU A 213 -6.52 19.10 -9.57
CA LEU A 213 -6.96 17.88 -10.26
C LEU A 213 -8.33 18.12 -10.93
N PRO A 214 -8.51 17.81 -12.23
CA PRO A 214 -9.80 17.97 -12.88
C PRO A 214 -10.91 17.16 -12.22
N HIS A 215 -12.13 17.71 -12.24
CA HIS A 215 -13.30 17.07 -11.64
C HIS A 215 -13.58 15.65 -12.18
N SER A 216 -13.27 15.40 -13.45
CA SER A 216 -13.41 14.08 -14.08
C SER A 216 -12.55 13.00 -13.42
N MET A 217 -11.35 13.34 -12.92
CA MET A 217 -10.48 12.40 -12.23
C MET A 217 -11.02 12.05 -10.84
N TYR A 218 -11.52 13.05 -10.11
CA TYR A 218 -12.22 12.82 -8.85
C TYR A 218 -13.45 11.95 -9.06
N HIS A 219 -14.32 12.31 -9.99
CA HIS A 219 -15.54 11.56 -10.29
C HIS A 219 -15.22 10.11 -10.70
N PHE A 220 -14.16 9.90 -11.47
CA PHE A 220 -13.70 8.55 -11.82
C PHE A 220 -13.33 7.74 -10.57
N SER A 221 -12.53 8.31 -9.67
CA SER A 221 -12.12 7.64 -8.44
C SER A 221 -13.29 7.37 -7.48
N TYR A 222 -14.21 8.33 -7.33
CA TYR A 222 -15.31 8.22 -6.38
C TYR A 222 -16.48 7.38 -6.88
N ASN A 223 -16.62 7.13 -8.18
CA ASN A 223 -17.67 6.27 -8.73
C ASN A 223 -17.67 4.84 -8.17
N ALA A 224 -16.54 4.38 -7.62
CA ALA A 224 -16.44 3.06 -6.98
C ALA A 224 -17.07 3.02 -5.58
N MET A 225 -17.22 4.16 -4.89
CA MET A 225 -17.58 4.24 -3.47
C MET A 225 -19.09 4.13 -3.14
N PRO A 226 -20.05 4.62 -3.94
CA PRO A 226 -21.49 4.61 -3.60
C PRO A 226 -22.09 3.24 -3.28
N GLY A 227 -21.49 2.15 -3.76
CA GLY A 227 -21.92 0.78 -3.47
C GLY A 227 -21.35 0.18 -2.18
N VAL A 228 -20.44 0.87 -1.49
CA VAL A 228 -19.75 0.36 -0.31
C VAL A 228 -20.60 0.61 0.94
N VAL A 229 -20.99 -0.48 1.62
CA VAL A 229 -21.79 -0.46 2.84
C VAL A 229 -21.01 -1.02 4.03
N GLY A 230 -21.44 -0.69 5.25
CA GLY A 230 -20.86 -1.27 6.48
C GLY A 230 -19.52 -0.66 6.92
N LEU A 231 -19.20 0.56 6.48
CA LEU A 231 -17.99 1.26 6.87
C LEU A 231 -18.00 1.64 8.35
N GLN A 232 -16.92 1.31 9.06
CA GLN A 232 -16.76 1.63 10.47
C GLN A 232 -16.60 3.13 10.72
N ASP A 233 -17.11 3.61 11.86
CA ASP A 233 -16.90 4.99 12.29
C ASP A 233 -15.41 5.28 12.53
N GLY A 234 -14.94 6.41 11.98
CA GLY A 234 -13.54 6.79 12.07
C GLY A 234 -12.61 5.95 11.17
N SER A 235 -13.14 5.22 10.18
CA SER A 235 -12.32 4.56 9.17
C SER A 235 -11.90 5.51 8.05
N VAL A 236 -10.84 5.14 7.33
CA VAL A 236 -10.38 5.84 6.12
C VAL A 236 -11.45 5.76 5.03
N GLY A 237 -12.05 4.58 4.82
CA GLY A 237 -13.09 4.40 3.80
C GLY A 237 -14.34 5.25 4.03
N LYS A 238 -14.71 5.57 5.29
CA LYS A 238 -15.81 6.48 5.59
C LYS A 238 -15.47 7.95 5.36
N LYS A 239 -14.17 8.27 5.40
CA LYS A 239 -13.65 9.63 5.27
C LYS A 239 -13.39 10.01 3.80
N VAL A 240 -12.98 9.03 2.99
CA VAL A 240 -12.86 9.08 1.52
C VAL A 240 -14.24 9.12 0.88
#